data_AF-A0A6I9N3Z6-F1
#
_entry.id   AF-A0A6I9N3Z6-F1
#
_cell.length_a   1.000
_cell.length_b   1.000
_cell.length_c   1.000
_cell.angle_alpha   90.00
_cell.angle_beta   90.00
_cell.angle_gamma   90.00
#
_symmetry.space_group_name_H-M   'P 1'
#
loop_
_entity.id
_entity.type
_entity.pdbx_description
1 polymer ?
#
loop_
_entity_poly.entity_id
_entity_poly.type
_entity_poly.pdbx_seq_one_letter_code
_entity_poly.pdbx_strand_id
1 'polypeptide(L)'
;LLDLCILDINSLDYSYCVLAAAAFCHFSSFDVVHKVSGLTWDSVAPCVRWMSRFMDTLRTQTKPQLKNFPKVKSDARHNIQTHVAYLDLLRKSLDRPDSPECQLSPVAVGTVLTPPSSTEKPANH
;
A
#
# COMPACT_ATOMS: atom_id res chain seq x y z
N LEU A 1 9.16 -3.55 -5.67
CA LEU A 1 7.78 -3.28 -5.21
C LEU A 1 6.95 -4.55 -5.35
N LEU A 2 6.73 -5.04 -6.57
CA LEU A 2 5.91 -6.24 -6.81
C LEU A 2 6.36 -7.47 -5.99
N ASP A 3 7.66 -7.78 -5.95
CA ASP A 3 8.22 -8.86 -5.11
C ASP A 3 7.84 -8.75 -3.63
N LEU A 4 7.76 -7.53 -3.09
CA LEU A 4 7.38 -7.29 -1.70
C LEU A 4 5.87 -7.47 -1.50
N CYS A 5 5.07 -6.97 -2.44
CA CYS A 5 3.61 -7.06 -2.38
C CYS A 5 3.10 -8.51 -2.46
N ILE A 6 3.75 -9.38 -3.25
CA ILE A 6 3.36 -10.79 -3.39
C ILE A 6 3.56 -11.58 -2.09
N LEU A 7 4.37 -11.08 -1.15
CA LEU A 7 4.52 -11.72 0.16
C LEU A 7 3.32 -11.48 1.09
N ASP A 8 2.49 -10.49 0.79
CA ASP A 8 1.24 -10.25 1.50
C ASP A 8 0.11 -11.07 0.85
N ILE A 9 -0.64 -11.82 1.67
CA ILE A 9 -1.73 -12.67 1.20
C ILE A 9 -2.85 -11.88 0.51
N ASN A 10 -3.07 -10.62 0.89
CA ASN A 10 -4.06 -9.74 0.27
C ASN A 10 -3.69 -9.35 -1.18
N SER A 11 -2.50 -9.68 -1.65
CA SER A 11 -2.18 -9.59 -3.09
C SER A 11 -3.09 -10.48 -3.94
N LEU A 12 -3.60 -11.59 -3.38
CA LEU A 12 -4.48 -12.53 -4.07
C LEU A 12 -5.89 -11.98 -4.33
N ASP A 13 -6.25 -10.86 -3.71
CA ASP A 13 -7.51 -10.14 -3.99
C ASP A 13 -7.48 -9.43 -5.36
N TYR A 14 -6.31 -9.37 -6.02
CA TYR A 14 -6.10 -8.72 -7.31
C TYR A 14 -5.57 -9.70 -8.36
N SER A 15 -5.97 -9.50 -9.62
CA SER A 15 -5.38 -10.25 -10.73
C SER A 15 -3.92 -9.84 -10.98
N TYR A 16 -3.12 -10.72 -11.58
CA TYR A 16 -1.71 -10.44 -11.86
C TYR A 16 -1.50 -9.23 -12.78
N CYS A 17 -2.41 -9.00 -13.73
CA CYS A 17 -2.35 -7.82 -14.59
C CYS A 17 -2.62 -6.52 -13.81
N VAL A 18 -3.58 -6.54 -12.87
CA VAL A 18 -3.87 -5.38 -11.99
C VAL A 18 -2.69 -5.11 -11.05
N LEU A 19 -2.09 -6.15 -10.45
CA LEU A 19 -0.89 -5.99 -9.60
C LEU A 19 0.29 -5.36 -10.38
N ALA A 20 0.56 -5.85 -11.59
CA ALA A 20 1.63 -5.32 -12.42
C ALA A 20 1.37 -3.86 -12.82
N ALA A 21 0.15 -3.53 -13.24
CA ALA A 21 -0.25 -2.18 -13.59
C ALA A 21 -0.21 -1.22 -12.39
N ALA A 22 -0.70 -1.67 -11.23
CA ALA A 22 -0.67 -0.88 -9.99
C ALA A 22 0.77 -0.60 -9.54
N ALA A 23 1.66 -1.60 -9.61
CA ALA A 23 3.07 -1.40 -9.36
C ALA A 23 3.68 -0.39 -10.33
N PHE A 24 3.32 -0.46 -11.62
CA PHE A 24 3.82 0.46 -12.63
C PHE A 24 3.35 1.90 -12.42
N CYS A 25 2.12 2.12 -11.94
CA CYS A 25 1.60 3.45 -11.57
C CYS A 25 2.44 4.16 -10.50
N HIS A 26 3.17 3.43 -9.64
CA HIS A 26 4.08 4.04 -8.65
C HIS A 26 5.38 4.58 -9.27
N PHE A 27 5.66 4.26 -10.55
CA PHE A 27 6.88 4.66 -11.27
C PHE A 27 6.60 5.41 -12.59
N SER A 28 5.34 5.59 -12.99
CA SER A 28 4.95 6.22 -14.26
C SER A 28 3.56 6.84 -14.17
N SER A 29 3.24 7.75 -15.08
CA SER A 29 1.89 8.34 -15.14
C SER A 29 0.86 7.30 -15.56
N PHE A 30 -0.39 7.49 -15.09
CA PHE A 30 -1.47 6.57 -15.43
C PHE A 30 -1.73 6.51 -16.94
N ASP A 31 -1.53 7.60 -17.70
CA ASP A 31 -1.67 7.59 -19.16
C ASP A 31 -0.77 6.54 -19.83
N VAL A 32 0.47 6.39 -19.35
CA VAL A 32 1.41 5.39 -19.86
C VAL A 32 0.94 3.99 -19.48
N VAL A 33 0.52 3.80 -18.23
CA VAL A 33 0.02 2.50 -17.74
C VAL A 33 -1.23 2.07 -18.52
N HIS A 34 -2.18 2.98 -18.74
CA HIS A 34 -3.37 2.73 -19.52
C HIS A 34 -3.03 2.33 -20.95
N LYS A 35 -2.10 3.04 -21.59
CA LYS A 35 -1.66 2.76 -22.97
C LYS A 35 -1.05 1.36 -23.12
N VAL A 36 -0.29 0.87 -22.15
CA VAL A 36 0.39 -0.45 -22.26
C VAL A 36 -0.41 -1.62 -21.71
N SER A 37 -1.34 -1.37 -20.78
CA SER A 37 -2.12 -2.44 -20.12
C SER A 37 -3.58 -2.54 -20.60
N GLY A 38 -4.14 -1.44 -21.13
CA GLY A 38 -5.57 -1.34 -21.45
C GLY A 38 -6.49 -1.22 -20.24
N LEU A 39 -5.95 -1.19 -19.01
CA LEU A 39 -6.75 -1.16 -17.77
C LEU A 39 -7.22 0.26 -17.44
N THR A 40 -8.44 0.39 -16.93
CA THR A 40 -9.04 1.67 -16.51
C THR A 40 -8.58 2.06 -15.11
N TRP A 41 -8.64 3.35 -14.78
CA TRP A 41 -8.22 3.83 -13.46
C TRP A 41 -9.05 3.17 -12.36
N ASP A 42 -10.36 3.04 -12.54
CA ASP A 42 -11.27 2.41 -11.58
C ASP A 42 -10.87 0.96 -11.24
N SER A 43 -10.33 0.22 -12.22
CA SER A 43 -9.86 -1.16 -12.01
C SER A 43 -8.52 -1.24 -11.27
N VAL A 44 -7.67 -0.21 -11.37
CA VAL A 44 -6.29 -0.22 -10.87
C VAL A 44 -6.13 0.55 -9.56
N ALA A 45 -6.93 1.61 -9.35
CA ALA A 45 -6.82 2.53 -8.22
C ALA A 45 -6.93 1.85 -6.84
N PRO A 46 -7.81 0.86 -6.61
CA PRO A 46 -7.85 0.14 -5.33
C PRO A 46 -6.52 -0.55 -5.03
N CYS A 47 -5.94 -1.23 -6.02
CA CYS A 47 -4.67 -1.93 -5.89
C CYS A 47 -3.51 -0.93 -5.70
N VAL A 48 -3.50 0.21 -6.42
CA VAL A 48 -2.50 1.27 -6.23
C VAL A 48 -2.50 1.79 -4.80
N ARG A 49 -3.70 2.07 -4.24
CA ARG A 49 -3.85 2.55 -2.86
C ARG A 49 -3.39 1.51 -1.84
N TRP A 50 -3.80 0.25 -2.01
CA TRP A 50 -3.31 -0.86 -1.18
C TRP A 50 -1.78 -1.00 -1.26
N MET A 51 -1.21 -0.81 -2.45
CA MET A 51 0.23 -0.95 -2.70
C MET A 51 1.07 0.20 -2.11
N SER A 52 0.45 1.35 -1.79
CA SER A 52 1.14 2.55 -1.29
C SER A 52 1.96 2.29 -0.02
N ARG A 53 1.46 1.48 0.92
CA ARG A 53 2.19 1.20 2.17
C ARG A 53 3.53 0.50 1.94
N PHE A 54 3.58 -0.42 0.98
CA PHE A 54 4.82 -1.10 0.57
C PHE A 54 5.75 -0.14 -0.15
N MET A 55 5.22 0.71 -1.03
CA MET A 55 6.00 1.71 -1.74
C MET A 55 6.63 2.72 -0.79
N ASP A 56 5.89 3.19 0.21
CA ASP A 56 6.41 4.12 1.20
C ASP A 56 7.53 3.49 2.05
N THR A 57 7.41 2.22 2.42
CA THR A 57 8.53 1.50 3.05
C THR A 57 9.74 1.46 2.13
N LEU A 58 9.57 1.16 0.84
CA LEU A 58 10.67 1.12 -0.12
C LEU A 58 11.32 2.50 -0.36
N ARG A 59 10.55 3.60 -0.29
CA ARG A 59 11.09 4.97 -0.41
C ARG A 59 12.06 5.33 0.72
N THR A 60 11.95 4.68 1.88
CA THR A 60 12.91 4.87 2.99
C THR A 60 14.21 4.08 2.81
N GLN A 61 14.27 3.18 1.83
CA GLN A 61 15.43 2.34 1.57
C GLN A 61 16.33 2.94 0.49
N THR A 62 17.60 2.55 0.50
CA THR A 62 18.52 2.89 -0.60
C THR A 62 17.97 2.36 -1.92
N LYS A 63 18.00 3.20 -2.96
CA LYS A 63 17.55 2.82 -4.31
C LYS A 63 18.32 1.58 -4.78
N PRO A 64 17.64 0.49 -5.17
CA PRO A 64 18.31 -0.71 -5.65
C PRO A 64 19.06 -0.42 -6.95
N GLN A 65 20.26 -0.98 -7.07
CA GLN A 65 21.10 -0.89 -8.26
C GLN A 65 20.96 -2.16 -9.10
N LEU A 66 21.01 -2.01 -10.43
CA LEU A 66 20.99 -3.15 -11.34
C LEU A 66 22.27 -3.98 -11.14
N LYS A 67 22.11 -5.25 -10.74
CA LYS A 67 23.23 -6.16 -10.47
C LYS A 67 23.88 -6.67 -11.75
N ASN A 68 25.19 -6.87 -11.68
CA ASN A 68 25.96 -7.54 -12.72
C ASN A 68 26.11 -9.02 -12.39
N PHE A 69 25.98 -9.87 -13.41
CA PHE A 69 26.14 -11.31 -13.29
C PHE A 69 27.14 -11.78 -14.36
N PRO A 70 28.29 -12.39 -14.01
CA PRO A 70 29.37 -12.68 -14.97
C PRO A 70 28.97 -13.52 -16.18
N LYS A 71 27.93 -14.34 -16.05
CA LYS A 71 27.46 -15.27 -17.09
C LYS A 71 26.18 -14.80 -17.80
N VAL A 72 25.73 -13.57 -17.56
CA VAL A 72 24.48 -13.03 -18.12
C VAL A 72 24.79 -11.80 -18.96
N LYS A 73 24.26 -11.77 -20.19
CA LYS A 73 24.41 -10.62 -21.09
C LYS A 73 23.78 -9.36 -20.48
N SER A 74 24.36 -8.20 -20.78
CA SER A 74 23.99 -6.91 -20.17
C SER A 74 22.49 -6.57 -20.29
N ASP A 75 21.91 -6.87 -21.45
CA ASP A 75 20.50 -6.69 -21.80
C ASP A 75 19.57 -7.68 -21.08
N ALA A 76 20.06 -8.85 -20.65
CA ALA A 76 19.27 -9.86 -19.94
C ALA A 76 19.39 -9.80 -18.41
N ARG A 77 20.30 -8.99 -17.84
CA ARG A 77 20.55 -8.93 -16.38
C ARG A 77 19.32 -8.58 -15.54
N HIS A 78 18.40 -7.79 -16.10
CA HIS A 78 17.18 -7.37 -15.40
C HIS A 78 16.18 -8.52 -15.19
N ASN A 79 16.34 -9.64 -15.91
CA ASN A 79 15.51 -10.84 -15.78
C ASN A 79 15.97 -11.78 -14.67
N ILE A 80 17.12 -11.51 -14.04
CA ILE A 80 17.62 -12.35 -12.96
C ILE A 80 16.92 -11.95 -11.67
N GLN A 81 16.19 -12.89 -11.05
CA GLN A 81 15.55 -12.68 -9.76
C GLN A 81 16.60 -12.25 -8.71
N THR A 82 16.31 -11.16 -8.00
CA THR A 82 17.17 -10.68 -6.91
C THR A 82 16.48 -10.85 -5.58
N HIS A 83 17.26 -10.79 -4.51
CA HIS A 83 16.75 -10.86 -3.14
C HIS A 83 17.30 -9.69 -2.32
N VAL A 84 16.44 -9.17 -1.43
CA VAL A 84 16.76 -8.22 -0.35
C VAL A 84 16.07 -8.70 0.93
N ALA A 85 16.21 -7.99 2.05
CA ALA A 85 15.57 -8.36 3.32
C ALA A 85 14.03 -8.15 3.29
N TYR A 86 13.33 -8.87 2.41
CA TYR A 86 11.93 -8.64 2.11
C TYR A 86 11.00 -8.85 3.31
N LEU A 87 11.28 -9.81 4.19
CA LEU A 87 10.48 -10.04 5.39
C LEU A 87 10.56 -8.87 6.38
N ASP A 88 11.72 -8.24 6.52
CA ASP A 88 11.86 -7.05 7.36
C ASP A 88 11.16 -5.84 6.74
N LEU A 89 11.22 -5.72 5.41
CA LEU A 89 10.47 -4.69 4.68
C LEU A 89 8.95 -4.91 4.79
N LEU A 90 8.50 -6.17 4.76
CA LEU A 90 7.09 -6.51 4.92
C LEU A 90 6.59 -6.11 6.30
N ARG A 91 7.31 -6.50 7.36
CA ARG A 91 6.99 -6.07 8.74
C ARG A 91 6.88 -4.56 8.85
N LYS A 92 7.88 -3.82 8.35
CA LYS A 92 7.86 -2.35 8.33
C LYS A 92 6.68 -1.75 7.55
N SER A 93 6.22 -2.39 6.48
CA SER A 93 5.04 -1.92 5.74
C SER A 93 3.72 -2.18 6.46
N LEU A 94 3.65 -3.24 7.27
CA LEU A 94 2.47 -3.58 8.06
C LEU A 94 2.36 -2.74 9.34
N ASP A 95 3.49 -2.35 9.93
CA ASP A 95 3.52 -1.46 11.11
C ASP A 95 3.18 0.00 10.79
N ARG A 96 3.10 0.35 9.50
CA ARG A 96 2.71 1.70 9.08
C ARG A 96 1.20 1.89 9.24
N PRO A 97 0.74 2.99 9.86
CA PRO A 97 -0.68 3.31 9.85
C PRO A 97 -1.16 3.45 8.41
N ASP A 98 -2.35 2.94 8.13
CA ASP A 98 -2.99 3.15 6.84
C ASP A 98 -3.08 4.65 6.54
N SER A 99 -2.90 5.01 5.26
CA SER A 99 -3.14 6.37 4.78
C SER A 99 -4.51 6.84 5.30
N PRO A 100 -4.65 8.10 5.76
CA PRO A 100 -5.88 8.62 6.38
C PRO A 100 -7.13 8.48 5.48
N GLU A 101 -6.98 8.23 4.19
CA GLU A 101 -8.10 7.90 3.28
C GLU A 101 -8.80 6.57 3.60
N CYS A 102 -8.18 5.66 4.35
CA CYS A 102 -8.79 4.38 4.75
C CYS A 102 -9.52 4.43 6.09
N GLN A 103 -9.37 5.52 6.86
CA GLN A 103 -10.03 5.69 8.15
C GLN A 103 -11.20 6.67 8.03
N LEU A 104 -12.25 6.27 7.31
CA LEU A 104 -13.58 6.85 7.50
C LEU A 104 -14.22 6.26 8.78
N SER A 105 -13.53 6.40 9.91
CA SER A 105 -14.20 6.31 11.20
C SER A 105 -15.06 7.57 11.32
N PRO A 106 -16.38 7.46 11.61
CA PRO A 106 -17.19 8.64 11.83
C PRO A 106 -16.55 9.46 12.94
N VAL A 107 -16.26 10.73 12.65
CA VAL A 107 -15.84 11.69 13.67
C VAL A 107 -16.93 11.68 14.74
N ALA A 108 -16.60 11.20 15.93
CA ALA A 108 -17.47 11.39 17.08
C ALA A 108 -17.56 12.89 17.31
N VAL A 109 -18.66 13.51 16.87
CA VAL A 109 -19.05 14.85 17.31
C VAL A 109 -19.34 14.70 18.80
N GLY A 110 -18.31 14.93 19.60
CA GLY A 110 -18.33 14.77 21.05
C GLY A 110 -19.17 15.86 21.70
N THR A 111 -20.49 15.72 21.66
CA THR A 111 -21.32 16.20 22.76
C THR A 111 -21.19 15.20 23.89
N VAL A 112 -20.30 15.53 24.84
CA VAL A 112 -20.22 15.10 26.24
C VAL A 112 -21.18 13.94 26.59
N LEU A 113 -20.66 12.71 26.54
CA LEU A 113 -21.35 11.49 26.99
C LEU A 113 -20.96 11.11 28.43
N THR A 114 -20.84 12.07 29.33
CA THR A 114 -20.84 11.74 30.76
C THR A 114 -22.28 11.68 31.26
N PRO A 115 -22.74 10.56 31.84
CA PRO A 115 -24.04 10.52 32.50
C PRO A 115 -24.04 11.53 33.66
N PRO A 116 -25.16 12.22 33.93
CA PRO A 116 -25.24 13.14 35.07
C PRO A 116 -25.09 12.37 36.39
N SER A 117 -24.43 13.01 37.35
CA SER A 117 -24.25 12.47 38.71
C SER A 117 -25.60 12.37 39.43
N SER A 118 -25.86 11.22 40.08
CA SER A 118 -27.16 10.84 40.65
C SER A 118 -27.55 11.56 41.97
N THR A 119 -26.97 12.73 42.27
CA THR A 119 -27.16 13.40 43.57
C THR A 119 -28.13 14.59 43.56
N GLU A 120 -28.68 14.98 42.41
CA GLU A 120 -29.64 16.09 42.33
C GLU A 120 -31.06 15.57 42.09
N LYS A 121 -31.78 15.28 43.18
CA LYS A 121 -33.23 15.04 43.15
C LYS A 121 -33.93 16.36 43.50
N PRO A 122 -34.62 17.04 42.55
CA PRO A 122 -35.43 18.19 42.91
C PRO A 122 -36.65 17.72 43.72
N ALA A 123 -36.88 18.37 44.86
CA ALA A 123 -38.12 18.23 45.60
C ALA A 123 -39.23 18.92 44.81
N ASN A 124 -40.26 18.16 44.40
CA ASN A 124 -41.49 18.73 43.87
C ASN A 124 -42.20 19.48 45.00
N HIS A 125 -42.55 20.73 44.72
CA HIS A 125 -43.34 21.59 45.60
C HIS A 125 -44.74 21.77 45.06
#